data_AF-A0A2L0MX34-F1
#
_entry.id   AF-A0A2L0MX34-F1
#
_cell.length_a   1.000
_cell.length_b   1.000
_cell.length_c   1.000
_cell.angle_alpha   90.00
_cell.angle_beta   90.00
_cell.angle_gamma   90.00
#
_symmetry.space_group_name_H-M   'P 1'
#
loop_
_entity.id
_entity.type
_entity.pdbx_description
1 polymer ?
#
loop_
_entity_poly.entity_id
_entity_poly.type
_entity_poly.pdbx_seq_one_letter_code
_entity_poly.pdbx_strand_id
1 'polypeptide(L)'
;MIVSCRLPSRGRDDTVPPQADLLGLIALARAAGFSLDEITGMLGPDGRPSIDRLMLTAKAQELDVTIRRLTALRDSLRHAADCPAPSHQECPTFRRILRAASTGSLRAPGRRTPRPR
;
A
#
# COMPACT_ATOMS: atom_id res chain seq x y z
N MET A 1 -32.48 36.16 46.68
CA MET A 1 -32.44 34.73 46.32
C MET A 1 -31.89 34.63 44.90
N ILE A 2 -30.61 34.28 44.74
CA ILE A 2 -29.98 34.09 43.42
C ILE A 2 -29.92 32.58 43.19
N VAL A 3 -30.79 32.06 42.32
CA VAL A 3 -30.72 30.66 41.87
C VAL A 3 -29.66 30.59 40.78
N SER A 4 -28.43 30.23 41.17
CA SER A 4 -27.36 29.93 40.24
C SER A 4 -27.52 28.50 39.74
N CYS A 5 -28.21 28.34 38.61
CA CYS A 5 -28.24 27.07 37.88
C CYS A 5 -26.86 26.80 37.27
N ARG A 6 -26.09 25.94 37.95
CA ARG A 6 -24.82 25.39 37.48
C ARG A 6 -25.11 24.40 36.34
N LEU A 7 -24.79 24.79 35.11
CA LEU A 7 -24.79 23.87 33.96
C LEU A 7 -23.77 22.75 34.21
N PRO A 8 -24.13 21.47 34.00
CA PRO A 8 -23.16 20.39 34.05
C PRO A 8 -22.22 20.49 32.85
N SER A 9 -20.92 20.52 33.14
CA SER A 9 -19.84 20.35 32.17
C SER A 9 -20.02 19.01 31.46
N ARG A 10 -20.53 19.05 30.22
CA ARG A 10 -20.41 17.91 29.30
C ARG A 10 -18.93 17.73 28.99
N GLY A 11 -18.31 16.77 29.68
CA GLY A 11 -17.04 16.20 29.29
C GLY A 11 -17.19 15.63 27.89
N ARG A 12 -16.69 16.36 26.91
CA ARG A 12 -16.58 15.93 25.53
C ARG A 12 -15.10 15.66 25.30
N ASP A 13 -14.60 14.57 25.87
CA ASP A 13 -13.32 14.01 25.44
C ASP A 13 -13.57 13.15 24.20
N ASP A 14 -14.07 13.82 23.16
CA ASP A 14 -14.07 13.31 21.79
C ASP A 14 -12.80 13.84 21.16
N THR A 15 -11.65 13.20 21.42
CA THR A 15 -10.44 13.45 20.65
C THR A 15 -10.68 12.99 19.21
N VAL A 16 -11.38 13.82 18.45
CA VAL A 16 -11.33 13.82 16.99
C VAL A 16 -9.85 13.95 16.66
N PRO A 17 -9.26 13.00 15.89
CA PRO A 17 -7.87 13.15 15.50
C PRO A 17 -7.73 14.53 14.82
N PRO A 18 -6.72 15.33 15.17
CA PRO A 18 -6.49 16.60 14.50
C PRO A 18 -6.49 16.35 12.99
N GLN A 19 -7.03 17.28 12.19
CA GLN A 19 -7.21 17.06 10.74
C GLN A 19 -5.91 16.64 10.04
N ALA A 20 -4.76 17.03 10.60
CA ALA A 20 -3.44 16.56 10.18
C ALA A 20 -3.25 15.04 10.27
N ASP A 21 -3.73 14.38 11.33
CA ASP A 21 -3.59 12.94 11.54
C ASP A 21 -4.43 12.16 10.52
N LEU A 22 -5.63 12.65 10.21
CA LEU A 22 -6.48 12.04 9.18
C LEU A 22 -5.85 12.17 7.79
N LEU A 23 -5.32 13.35 7.44
CA LEU A 23 -4.60 13.54 6.18
C LEU A 23 -3.33 12.69 6.12
N GLY A 24 -2.62 12.55 7.25
CA GLY A 24 -1.47 11.65 7.39
C GLY A 24 -1.84 10.19 7.14
N LEU A 25 -2.97 9.73 7.69
CA LEU A 25 -3.49 8.38 7.46
C LEU A 25 -3.84 8.15 5.98
N ILE A 26 -4.53 9.10 5.34
CA ILE A 26 -4.87 9.01 3.92
C ILE A 26 -3.60 8.97 3.07
N ALA A 27 -2.62 9.83 3.36
CA ALA A 27 -1.34 9.86 2.66
C ALA A 27 -0.60 8.51 2.80
N LEU A 28 -0.54 7.95 4.00
CA LEU A 28 0.05 6.63 4.26
C LEU A 28 -0.66 5.53 3.47
N ALA A 29 -2.00 5.50 3.50
CA ALA A 29 -2.76 4.48 2.79
C ALA A 29 -2.57 4.57 1.26
N ARG A 30 -2.52 5.79 0.71
CA ARG A 30 -2.21 6.03 -0.71
C ARG A 30 -0.80 5.54 -1.06
N ALA A 31 0.19 5.81 -0.22
CA ALA A 31 1.56 5.33 -0.39
C ALA A 31 1.64 3.79 -0.34
N ALA A 32 0.84 3.15 0.51
CA ALA A 32 0.71 1.69 0.58
C ALA A 32 -0.06 1.07 -0.62
N GLY A 33 -0.60 1.89 -1.52
CA GLY A 33 -1.27 1.44 -2.74
C GLY A 33 -2.78 1.22 -2.62
N PHE A 34 -3.41 1.65 -1.52
CA PHE A 34 -4.87 1.65 -1.40
C PHE A 34 -5.51 2.66 -2.38
N SER A 35 -6.65 2.28 -2.97
CA SER A 35 -7.51 3.19 -3.73
C SER A 35 -8.24 4.15 -2.79
N LEU A 36 -8.80 5.24 -3.33
CA LEU A 36 -9.63 6.13 -2.52
C LEU A 36 -10.88 5.41 -2.01
N ASP A 37 -11.50 4.53 -2.81
CA ASP A 37 -12.67 3.75 -2.38
C ASP A 37 -12.33 2.79 -1.23
N GLU A 38 -11.17 2.13 -1.30
CA GLU A 38 -10.65 1.27 -0.22
C GLU A 38 -10.43 2.10 1.06
N ILE A 39 -9.89 3.32 0.93
CA ILE A 39 -9.68 4.23 2.07
C ILE A 39 -11.01 4.73 2.64
N THR A 40 -11.98 5.10 1.80
CA THR A 40 -13.32 5.52 2.25
C THR A 40 -14.02 4.39 3.00
N GLY A 41 -13.86 3.14 2.58
CA GLY A 41 -14.37 1.98 3.32
C GLY A 41 -13.73 1.77 4.70
N MET A 42 -12.53 2.30 4.93
CA MET A 42 -11.84 2.26 6.24
C MET A 42 -12.23 3.45 7.14
N LEU A 43 -12.95 4.44 6.63
CA LEU A 43 -13.42 5.59 7.41
C LEU A 43 -14.88 5.36 7.81
N GLY A 44 -15.16 5.34 9.11
CA GLY A 44 -16.53 5.26 9.62
C GLY A 44 -17.34 6.51 9.28
N PRO A 45 -18.68 6.45 9.43
CA PRO A 45 -19.57 7.60 9.15
C PRO A 45 -19.22 8.84 9.97
N ASP A 46 -18.58 8.67 11.12
CA ASP A 46 -18.13 9.75 12.02
C ASP A 46 -16.75 10.33 11.61
N GLY A 47 -16.20 9.93 10.47
CA GLY A 47 -14.85 10.30 10.01
C GLY A 47 -13.71 9.65 10.81
N ARG A 48 -14.05 8.76 11.76
CA ARG A 48 -13.07 8.02 12.56
C ARG A 48 -12.60 6.77 11.81
N PRO A 49 -11.30 6.49 11.78
CA PRO A 49 -10.78 5.31 11.10
C PRO A 49 -11.19 4.01 11.82
N SER A 50 -11.84 3.11 11.10
CA SER A 50 -12.15 1.75 11.51
C SER A 50 -11.25 0.80 10.74
N ILE A 51 -10.03 0.62 11.25
CA ILE A 51 -8.96 -0.08 10.53
C ILE A 51 -9.20 -1.60 10.58
N ASP A 52 -9.55 -2.19 9.44
CA ASP A 52 -9.58 -3.64 9.26
C ASP A 52 -8.16 -4.21 9.14
N ARG A 53 -7.74 -4.97 10.17
CA ARG A 53 -6.41 -5.61 10.22
C ARG A 53 -6.21 -6.67 9.13
N LEU A 54 -7.27 -7.32 8.67
CA LEU A 54 -7.19 -8.30 7.59
C LEU A 54 -6.88 -7.62 6.27
N MET A 55 -7.53 -6.50 5.99
CA MET A 55 -7.26 -5.68 4.81
C MET A 55 -5.82 -5.16 4.78
N LEU A 56 -5.28 -4.71 5.92
CA LEU A 56 -3.88 -4.32 6.03
C LEU A 56 -2.93 -5.50 5.75
N THR A 57 -3.22 -6.67 6.30
CA THR A 57 -2.41 -7.88 6.09
C THR A 57 -2.43 -8.31 4.62
N ALA A 58 -3.60 -8.28 3.98
CA ALA A 58 -3.74 -8.57 2.55
C ALA A 58 -2.92 -7.58 1.69
N LYS A 59 -2.97 -6.28 2.01
CA LYS A 59 -2.15 -5.28 1.30
C LYS A 59 -0.65 -5.51 1.51
N ALA A 60 -0.23 -5.87 2.72
CA ALA A 60 1.16 -6.21 3.00
C ALA A 60 1.62 -7.40 2.14
N GLN A 61 0.78 -8.43 1.98
CA GLN A 61 1.07 -9.57 1.11
C GLN A 61 1.17 -9.16 -0.37
N GLU A 62 0.32 -8.25 -0.85
CA GLU A 62 0.43 -7.68 -2.21
C GLU A 62 1.76 -6.93 -2.41
N LEU A 63 2.18 -6.16 -1.39
CA LEU A 63 3.47 -5.47 -1.38
C LEU A 63 4.62 -6.47 -1.38
N ASP A 64 4.57 -7.55 -0.59
CA ASP A 64 5.61 -8.60 -0.58
C ASP A 64 5.82 -9.24 -1.95
N VAL A 65 4.72 -9.55 -2.67
CA VAL A 65 4.81 -10.07 -4.03
C VAL A 65 5.48 -9.05 -4.96
N THR A 66 5.14 -7.77 -4.81
CA THR A 66 5.75 -6.68 -5.61
C THR A 66 7.22 -6.50 -5.27
N ILE A 67 7.61 -6.54 -3.99
CA ILE A 67 8.99 -6.42 -3.52
C ILE A 67 9.84 -7.56 -4.08
N ARG A 68 9.36 -8.81 -4.02
CA ARG A 68 10.08 -9.97 -4.58
C ARG A 68 10.35 -9.79 -6.07
N ARG A 69 9.35 -9.32 -6.82
CA ARG A 69 9.49 -9.03 -8.26
C ARG A 69 10.50 -7.92 -8.51
N LEU A 70 10.38 -6.78 -7.82
CA LEU A 70 11.28 -5.64 -7.99
C LEU A 70 12.71 -5.98 -7.58
N THR A 71 12.88 -6.83 -6.57
CA THR A 71 14.18 -7.37 -6.15
C THR A 71 14.81 -8.19 -7.26
N ALA A 72 14.08 -9.15 -7.84
CA ALA A 72 14.58 -9.95 -8.96
C ALA A 72 14.98 -9.08 -10.17
N LEU A 73 14.18 -8.05 -10.49
CA LEU A 73 14.50 -7.10 -11.56
C LEU A 73 15.74 -6.26 -11.23
N ARG A 74 15.84 -5.71 -10.01
CA ARG A 74 17.00 -4.95 -9.55
C ARG A 74 18.28 -5.78 -9.68
N ASP A 75 18.25 -7.01 -9.19
CA ASP A 75 19.41 -7.90 -9.18
C ASP A 75 19.79 -8.32 -10.61
N SER A 76 18.79 -8.49 -11.49
CA SER A 76 18.99 -8.70 -12.93
C SER A 76 19.69 -7.50 -13.60
N LEU A 77 19.28 -6.27 -13.28
CA LEU A 77 19.86 -5.05 -13.84
C LEU A 77 21.30 -4.85 -13.35
N ARG A 78 21.55 -5.08 -12.06
CA ARG A 78 22.92 -5.07 -11.49
C ARG A 78 23.82 -6.07 -12.20
N HIS A 79 23.34 -7.30 -12.36
CA HIS A 79 24.09 -8.33 -13.09
C HIS A 79 24.40 -7.93 -14.53
N ALA A 80 23.45 -7.32 -15.24
CA ALA A 80 23.66 -6.87 -16.62
C ALA A 80 24.73 -5.76 -16.70
N ALA A 81 24.81 -4.89 -15.71
CA ALA A 81 25.82 -3.82 -15.65
C ALA A 81 27.23 -4.36 -15.38
N ASP A 82 27.36 -5.36 -14.51
CA ASP A 82 28.66 -5.94 -14.11
C ASP A 82 29.07 -7.15 -14.97
N CYS A 83 28.28 -7.50 -15.99
CA CYS A 83 28.47 -8.73 -16.74
C CYS A 83 29.80 -8.70 -17.52
N PRO A 84 30.73 -9.64 -17.29
CA PRO A 84 32.02 -9.68 -18.00
C PRO A 84 31.91 -10.31 -19.38
N ALA A 85 30.72 -10.78 -19.80
CA ALA A 85 30.54 -11.39 -21.10
C ALA A 85 30.84 -10.37 -22.21
N PRO A 86 31.53 -10.77 -23.29
CA PRO A 86 31.85 -9.88 -24.40
C PRO A 86 30.60 -9.34 -25.11
N SER A 87 29.46 -10.03 -24.96
CA SER A 87 28.13 -9.59 -25.36
C SER A 87 27.06 -10.10 -24.39
N HIS A 88 26.04 -9.27 -24.08
CA HIS A 88 24.91 -9.68 -23.24
C HIS A 88 24.13 -10.87 -23.82
N GLN A 89 24.19 -11.11 -25.12
CA GLN A 89 23.56 -12.27 -25.78
C GLN A 89 24.24 -13.60 -25.42
N GLU A 90 25.50 -13.54 -24.96
CA GLU A 90 26.25 -14.70 -24.49
C GLU A 90 26.05 -14.95 -22.99
N CYS A 91 25.46 -13.97 -22.27
CA CYS A 91 25.17 -14.12 -20.85
C CYS A 91 23.99 -15.08 -20.60
N PRO A 92 24.21 -16.24 -19.95
CA PRO A 92 23.15 -17.23 -19.73
C PRO A 92 22.05 -16.70 -18.79
N THR A 93 22.41 -15.86 -17.82
CA THR A 93 21.48 -15.19 -16.91
C THR A 93 20.56 -14.25 -17.69
N PHE A 94 21.12 -13.41 -18.56
CA PHE A 94 20.36 -12.48 -19.38
C PHE A 94 19.36 -13.20 -20.29
N ARG A 95 19.79 -14.28 -20.97
CA ARG A 95 18.88 -15.12 -21.80
C ARG A 95 17.75 -15.74 -20.99
N ARG A 96 17.99 -16.13 -19.73
CA ARG A 96 16.96 -16.68 -18.85
C ARG A 96 15.92 -15.61 -18.47
N ILE A 97 16.36 -14.39 -18.17
CA ILE A 97 15.48 -13.25 -17.86
C ILE A 97 14.63 -12.86 -19.08
N LEU A 98 15.24 -12.78 -20.27
CA LEU A 98 14.51 -12.49 -21.51
C LEU A 98 13.41 -13.52 -21.79
N ARG A 99 13.70 -14.81 -21.61
CA ARG A 99 12.69 -15.87 -21.74
C ARG A 99 11.54 -15.66 -20.76
N ALA A 100 11.85 -15.40 -19.49
CA ALA A 100 10.82 -15.14 -18.48
C ALA A 100 9.95 -13.91 -18.82
N ALA A 101 10.55 -12.86 -19.39
CA ALA A 101 9.83 -11.67 -19.83
C ALA A 101 8.89 -11.98 -21.00
N SER A 102 9.37 -12.72 -22.00
CA SER A 102 8.61 -13.06 -23.20
C SER A 102 7.38 -13.94 -22.93
N THR A 103 7.43 -14.77 -21.89
CA THR A 103 6.31 -15.63 -21.49
C THR A 103 5.32 -14.95 -20.53
N GLY A 104 5.54 -13.67 -20.21
CA GLY A 104 4.71 -12.95 -19.24
C GLY A 104 4.86 -13.43 -17.79
N SER A 105 5.76 -14.38 -17.52
CA SER A 105 6.03 -14.88 -16.17
C SER A 105 6.65 -13.82 -15.24
N LEU A 106 7.09 -12.70 -15.80
CA LEU A 106 7.49 -11.51 -15.06
C LEU A 106 6.33 -10.53 -14.77
N ARG A 107 5.06 -10.78 -15.11
CA ARG A 107 3.96 -9.81 -14.88
C ARG A 107 3.67 -9.59 -13.38
N ALA A 108 3.30 -8.37 -13.02
CA ALA A 108 2.77 -8.05 -11.70
C ALA A 108 1.43 -8.79 -11.45
N PRO A 109 1.07 -9.08 -10.20
CA PRO A 109 -0.33 -9.33 -9.87
C PRO A 109 -1.12 -8.09 -10.30
N GLY A 110 -1.92 -8.23 -11.36
CA GLY A 110 -2.83 -7.18 -11.78
C GLY A 110 -3.82 -6.93 -10.64
N ARG A 111 -4.03 -5.65 -10.29
CA ARG A 111 -5.09 -5.23 -9.35
C ARG A 111 -6.37 -5.97 -9.71
N ARG A 112 -6.81 -6.90 -8.87
CA ARG A 112 -8.20 -7.36 -8.91
C ARG A 112 -8.98 -6.28 -8.18
N THR A 113 -9.66 -5.41 -8.92
CA THR A 113 -10.59 -4.46 -8.33
C THR A 113 -11.65 -5.27 -7.59
N PRO A 114 -11.84 -5.10 -6.26
CA PRO A 114 -12.94 -5.73 -5.55
C PRO A 114 -14.25 -5.31 -6.21
N ARG A 115 -15.09 -6.28 -6.54
CA ARG A 115 -16.40 -6.03 -7.15
C ARG A 115 -17.29 -5.39 -6.07
N PRO A 116 -17.82 -4.17 -6.27
CA PRO A 116 -18.73 -3.58 -5.29
C PRO A 116 -19.98 -4.46 -5.18
N ARG A 117 -20.39 -4.76 -3.94
CA ARG A 117 -21.68 -5.40 -3.63
C ARG A 117 -22.77 -4.35 -3.56
#